data_AF-A0AAD6FSG9-F1
#
_entry.id   AF-A0AAD6FSG9-F1
#
_cell.length_a   1.000
_cell.length_b   1.000
_cell.length_c   1.000
_cell.angle_alpha   90.00
_cell.angle_beta   90.00
_cell.angle_gamma   90.00
#
_symmetry.space_group_name_H-M   'P 1'
#
loop_
_entity.id
_entity.type
_entity.pdbx_description
1 polymer ?
#
loop_
_entity_poly.entity_id
_entity_poly.type
_entity_poly.pdbx_seq_one_letter_code
_entity_poly.pdbx_strand_id
1 'polypeptide(L)' 'GPGRLIRVKERMNGAMYREILSDNLLPSARALKMKRGWVFQHDNDPKHTARATKEWL' A
#
# COMPACT_ATOMS: atom_id res chain seq x y z
N GLY A 1 -14.24 2.10 -8.78
CA GLY A 1 -13.27 2.62 -9.77
C GLY A 1 -11.85 2.23 -9.36
N PRO A 2 -10.83 2.46 -10.19
CA PRO A 2 -9.45 2.19 -9.83
C PRO A 2 -8.93 3.20 -8.80
N GLY A 3 -8.05 2.74 -7.90
CA GLY A 3 -7.24 3.60 -7.05
C GLY A 3 -6.06 4.22 -7.81
N ARG A 4 -5.09 4.79 -7.10
CA ARG A 4 -3.87 5.32 -7.73
C ARG A 4 -3.00 4.19 -8.30
N LEU A 5 -2.50 4.40 -9.51
CA LEU A 5 -1.51 3.53 -10.16
C LEU A 5 -0.16 4.24 -10.18
N ILE A 6 0.90 3.52 -9.81
CA ILE A 6 2.26 4.07 -9.74
C ILE A 6 3.19 3.17 -10.53
N ARG A 7 4.02 3.78 -11.38
CA ARG A 7 5.07 3.07 -12.10
C ARG A 7 6.27 2.89 -11.18
N VAL A 8 6.58 1.65 -10.84
CA VAL A 8 7.79 1.29 -10.09
C VAL A 8 8.87 0.91 -11.10
N LYS A 9 9.95 1.70 -11.16
CA LYS A 9 11.00 1.57 -12.18
C LYS A 9 12.04 0.50 -11.85
N GLU A 10 12.24 0.22 -10.57
CA GLU A 10 13.26 -0.71 -10.07
C GLU A 10 12.62 -1.87 -9.30
N ARG A 11 13.43 -2.85 -8.88
CA ARG A 11 12.94 -3.91 -8.00
C ARG A 11 12.52 -3.32 -6.66
N MET A 12 11.22 -3.35 -6.38
CA MET A 12 10.66 -2.84 -5.13
C MET A 12 11.25 -3.57 -3.91
N ASN A 13 11.78 -2.79 -2.97
CA ASN A 13 12.16 -3.27 -1.63
C ASN A 13 11.11 -2.87 -0.58
N GLY A 14 11.31 -3.31 0.67
CA GLY A 14 10.35 -3.02 1.75
C GLY A 14 10.21 -1.53 2.09
N ALA A 15 11.29 -0.75 1.99
CA ALA A 15 11.25 0.69 2.26
C ALA A 15 10.43 1.44 1.20
N MET A 16 10.66 1.13 -0.07
CA MET A 16 9.87 1.66 -1.19
C MET A 16 8.40 1.26 -1.09
N TYR A 17 8.12 0.01 -0.69
CA TYR A 17 6.75 -0.44 -0.49
C TYR A 17 6.03 0.40 0.57
N ARG A 18 6.67 0.65 1.72
CA ARG A 18 6.12 1.48 2.79
C ARG A 18 5.87 2.92 2.33
N GLU A 19 6.79 3.51 1.59
CA GLU A 19 6.63 4.86 1.03
C GLU A 19 5.42 4.94 0.09
N ILE A 20 5.29 3.96 -0.81
CA ILE A 20 4.14 3.86 -1.72
C ILE A 20 2.82 3.76 -0.94
N LEU A 21 2.77 2.93 0.11
CA LEU A 21 1.56 2.80 0.94
C LEU A 21 1.22 4.12 1.66
N SER A 22 2.22 4.77 2.26
CA SER A 22 2.07 6.05 2.96
C SER A 22 1.46 7.12 2.05
N ASP A 23 1.96 7.21 0.82
CA ASP A 23 1.57 8.28 -0.09
C ASP A 23 0.22 8.03 -0.78
N ASN A 24 -0.23 6.77 -0.87
CA ASN A 24 -1.30 6.41 -1.81
C ASN A 24 -2.45 5.61 -1.24
N LEU A 25 -2.27 4.88 -0.13
CA LEU A 25 -3.30 3.99 0.39
C LEU A 25 -4.56 4.76 0.81
N LEU A 26 -4.42 5.69 1.78
CA LEU A 26 -5.55 6.46 2.28
C LEU A 26 -6.13 7.43 1.22
N PRO A 27 -5.32 8.15 0.42
CA PRO A 27 -5.86 8.95 -0.67
C PRO A 27 -6.67 8.13 -1.68
N SER A 28 -6.25 6.90 -2.01
CA SER A 28 -7.01 6.01 -2.89
C SER A 28 -8.34 5.60 -2.25
N ALA A 29 -8.34 5.17 -0.98
CA ALA A 29 -9.56 4.81 -0.27
C ALA A 29 -10.57 5.97 -0.22
N ARG A 30 -10.08 7.20 0.02
CA ARG A 30 -10.91 8.42 0.00
C ARG A 30 -11.46 8.74 -1.38
N ALA A 31 -10.63 8.71 -2.41
CA ALA A 31 -11.06 8.95 -3.79
C ALA A 31 -12.13 7.93 -4.24
N LEU A 32 -12.01 6.70 -3.77
CA LEU A 32 -12.98 5.63 -4.00
C LEU A 32 -14.20 5.69 -3.08
N LYS A 33 -14.28 6.68 -2.19
CA LYS A 33 -15.36 6.87 -1.21
C LYS A 33 -15.62 5.59 -0.40
N MET A 34 -14.54 4.87 -0.05
CA MET A 34 -14.65 3.68 0.78
C MET A 34 -15.17 4.05 2.16
N LYS A 35 -16.16 3.29 2.65
CA LYS A 35 -16.73 3.49 3.98
C LYS A 35 -15.78 2.96 5.06
N ARG A 36 -16.06 3.28 6.32
CA ARG A 36 -15.35 2.70 7.47
C ARG A 36 -15.43 1.16 7.40
N GLY A 37 -14.36 0.49 7.83
CA GLY A 37 -14.26 -0.97 7.83
C GLY A 37 -13.80 -1.58 6.50
N TRP A 38 -13.22 -0.79 5.60
CA TRP A 38 -12.58 -1.33 4.40
C TRP A 38 -11.34 -2.15 4.79
N VAL A 39 -11.05 -3.18 4.00
CA VAL A 39 -9.93 -4.10 4.22
C VAL A 39 -8.85 -3.82 3.18
N PHE A 40 -7.60 -3.66 3.64
CA PHE A 40 -6.44 -3.66 2.76
C PHE A 40 -6.01 -5.09 2.47
N GLN A 41 -5.84 -5.43 1.19
CA GLN A 41 -5.37 -6.74 0.75
C GLN A 41 -4.05 -6.58 -0.01
N HIS A 42 -3.10 -7.46 0.29
CA HIS A 42 -1.84 -7.64 -0.43
C HIS A 42 -1.41 -9.11 -0.39
N ASP A 43 -0.45 -9.51 -1.21
CA ASP A 43 0.14 -10.85 -1.16
C ASP A 43 1.16 -10.98 -0.02
N ASN A 44 1.60 -12.21 0.24
CA ASN A 44 2.57 -12.54 1.30
C ASN A 44 4.04 -12.42 0.84
N ASP A 45 4.35 -11.54 -0.09
CA ASP A 45 5.74 -11.32 -0.48
C ASP A 45 6.56 -10.87 0.75
N PRO A 46 7.80 -11.39 0.96
CA PRO A 46 8.61 -11.05 2.12
C PRO A 46 8.77 -9.55 2.40
N LYS A 47 8.74 -8.70 1.37
CA LYS A 47 8.82 -7.24 1.55
C LYS A 47 7.52 -6.63 2.13
N HIS A 48 6.37 -7.27 1.89
CA HIS A 48 5.07 -6.88 2.44
C HIS A 48 4.87 -7.39 3.86
N THR A 49 5.44 -8.55 4.19
CA THR A 49 5.34 -9.16 5.53
C THR A 49 6.50 -8.79 6.46
N ALA A 50 7.46 -7.99 5.98
CA ALA A 50 8.59 -7.51 6.77
C ALA A 50 8.12 -6.74 8.02
N ARG A 51 8.87 -6.85 9.13
CA ARG A 51 8.51 -6.23 10.42
C ARG A 51 8.19 -4.75 10.28
N ALA A 52 9.04 -4.00 9.57
CA ALA A 52 8.87 -2.57 9.35
C ALA A 52 7.59 -2.21 8.58
N THR A 53 7.09 -3.10 7.71
CA THR A 53 5.81 -2.92 7.01
C THR A 53 4.64 -3.20 7.94
N LYS A 54 4.75 -4.24 8.77
CA LYS A 54 3.72 -4.56 9.78
C LYS A 54 3.59 -3.50 10.86
N GLU A 55 4.68 -2.85 11.26
CA GLU A 55 4.66 -1.75 12.23
C GLU A 55 4.03 -0.47 11.65
N TRP A 56 4.02 -0.32 10.32
CA TRP A 56 3.43 0.83 9.64
C TRP A 56 1.91 0.67 9.41
N LEU A 57 1.45 -0.56 9.18
CA LEU A 57 0.03 -0.91 8.95
C LEU A 57 -0.78 -0.85 10.24
#